data_AF-L8WVD1-F1
#
_entry.id   AF-L8WVD1-F1
#
_cell.length_a   1.000
_cell.length_b   1.000
_cell.length_c   1.000
_cell.angle_alpha   90.00
_cell.angle_beta   90.00
_cell.angle_gamma   90.00
#
_symmetry.space_group_name_H-M   'P 1'
#
loop_
_entity.id
_entity.type
_entity.pdbx_description
1 polymer ?
#
loop_
_entity_poly.entity_id
_entity_poly.type
_entity_poly.pdbx_seq_one_letter_code
_entity_poly.pdbx_strand_id
1 'polypeptide(L)'
;MSLCPEVAKFMACGLLSGPWVTSDEPVSEPVWRDTCDVGTLPNQTFPDHTPHLATVDGDKDHGYVLSYLQGQRLSACTCPGESHPGPIRSDGTFVGRAAPEIDVFEAIVNDHVGYVSQSGQWAPFNYKYVWKNTTEETEFNTYIGGVFQQCSSGLSKTNQVCTLSFYPSSNSKYAMGFLQACYEQDGGCFAVYGFEYRPGNDGYILWTNDNEPAWKMYGAGMGPDDNVKIGQRPVPQEPMYMIINLGISPQFGGVDFEHLTFPATMLVDWVRVYQHKDHHNIGCDPPDFPTRDYINTYIEAYTNPNLTTWVDDYKQKVPKNRLVDQC
;
A
#
# COMPACT_ATOMS: atom_id res chain seq x y z
N MET A 1 26.52 5.15 6.13
CA MET A 1 25.24 4.77 5.49
C MET A 1 24.67 6.03 4.88
N SER A 2 24.71 6.19 3.55
CA SER A 2 24.01 7.32 2.92
C SER A 2 22.51 7.00 2.98
N LEU A 3 21.78 7.75 3.79
CA LEU A 3 20.33 7.79 3.72
C LEU A 3 19.99 8.34 2.33
N CYS A 4 19.29 7.55 1.52
CA CYS A 4 18.68 8.03 0.30
C CYS A 4 17.66 9.13 0.66
N PRO A 5 17.45 10.15 -0.21
CA PRO A 5 16.55 11.25 0.07
C PRO A 5 15.14 10.72 0.38
N GLU A 6 14.62 11.10 1.54
CA GLU A 6 13.26 10.78 1.99
C GLU A 6 12.25 11.55 1.14
N VAL A 7 11.45 10.83 0.34
CA VAL A 7 10.30 11.41 -0.38
C VAL A 7 9.05 11.15 0.48
N ALA A 8 8.84 12.02 1.46
CA ALA A 8 7.58 12.06 2.21
C ALA A 8 6.51 12.85 1.45
N LYS A 9 5.21 12.54 1.70
CA LYS A 9 3.94 13.32 1.52
C LYS A 9 2.78 12.39 1.05
N PHE A 10 1.49 12.45 1.40
CA PHE A 10 0.56 13.16 2.33
C PHE A 10 -0.75 12.31 2.44
N MET A 11 -1.53 12.39 3.55
CA MET A 11 -2.90 11.82 3.84
C MET A 11 -3.02 10.89 5.07
N ALA A 12 -3.73 11.30 6.16
CA ALA A 12 -3.90 10.57 7.45
C ALA A 12 -3.88 9.03 7.39
N CYS A 13 -2.69 8.46 7.48
CA CYS A 13 -2.43 7.05 7.40
C CYS A 13 -1.00 6.79 7.90
N GLY A 14 -0.84 5.72 8.69
CA GLY A 14 0.47 5.12 8.88
C GLY A 14 0.74 4.21 7.68
N LEU A 15 1.40 4.72 6.65
CA LEU A 15 1.68 3.98 5.41
C LEU A 15 3.09 3.41 5.45
N LEU A 16 3.28 2.24 4.85
CA LEU A 16 4.58 1.80 4.38
C LEU A 16 4.53 1.66 2.86
N SER A 17 5.21 2.56 2.15
CA SER A 17 5.23 2.60 0.69
C SER A 17 6.61 2.24 0.12
N GLY A 18 6.64 1.69 -1.10
CA GLY A 18 7.88 1.41 -1.84
C GLY A 18 8.58 2.69 -2.33
N PRO A 19 9.92 2.70 -2.49
CA PRO A 19 10.74 3.90 -2.72
C PRO A 19 10.58 4.57 -4.11
N TRP A 20 9.60 4.14 -4.91
CA TRP A 20 9.47 4.50 -6.33
C TRP A 20 8.33 5.50 -6.62
N VAL A 21 7.76 6.10 -5.57
CA VAL A 21 6.68 7.07 -5.65
C VAL A 21 7.25 8.47 -5.92
N THR A 22 6.98 9.00 -7.10
CA THR A 22 6.99 10.45 -7.34
C THR A 22 5.57 10.96 -7.20
N SER A 23 5.41 12.16 -6.63
CA SER A 23 4.14 12.76 -6.21
C SER A 23 3.08 12.82 -7.32
N ASP A 24 1.79 12.84 -7.01
CA ASP A 24 0.66 13.32 -7.84
C ASP A 24 0.54 12.94 -9.35
N GLU A 25 0.92 11.73 -9.78
CA GLU A 25 0.09 11.04 -10.79
C GLU A 25 -1.21 10.58 -10.10
N PRO A 26 -2.33 10.35 -10.82
CA PRO A 26 -3.42 9.58 -10.22
C PRO A 26 -2.96 8.12 -10.19
N VAL A 27 -2.46 7.50 -9.15
CA VAL A 27 -2.12 7.83 -7.76
C VAL A 27 -0.64 7.39 -7.56
N SER A 28 -0.12 7.44 -6.35
CA SER A 28 0.99 6.62 -5.86
C SER A 28 0.65 5.12 -5.93
N GLU A 29 0.50 4.56 -7.13
CA GLU A 29 -0.22 3.28 -7.30
C GLU A 29 0.62 2.06 -6.90
N PRO A 30 0.09 1.19 -6.03
CA PRO A 30 0.91 0.17 -5.42
C PRO A 30 1.09 -1.05 -6.30
N VAL A 31 2.26 -1.21 -6.93
CA VAL A 31 2.59 -2.41 -7.71
C VAL A 31 3.30 -3.42 -6.83
N TRP A 32 2.91 -4.71 -6.85
CA TRP A 32 3.51 -5.77 -6.00
C TRP A 32 4.16 -6.89 -6.81
N ARG A 33 4.34 -6.69 -8.12
CA ARG A 33 4.57 -7.78 -9.08
C ARG A 33 6.03 -7.92 -9.53
N ASP A 34 6.44 -9.17 -9.67
CA ASP A 34 7.74 -9.58 -10.24
C ASP A 34 7.58 -10.64 -11.36
N THR A 35 6.53 -10.50 -12.18
CA THR A 35 6.19 -11.43 -13.28
C THR A 35 5.94 -10.65 -14.55
N CYS A 36 6.38 -11.20 -15.70
CA CYS A 36 6.08 -10.60 -16.99
C CYS A 36 4.73 -11.11 -17.52
N ASP A 37 3.67 -10.32 -17.36
CA ASP A 37 2.32 -10.60 -17.84
C ASP A 37 1.55 -9.31 -18.18
N VAL A 38 0.27 -9.44 -18.56
CA VAL A 38 -0.57 -8.31 -19.01
C VAL A 38 -0.73 -7.23 -17.94
N GLY A 39 -0.54 -7.57 -16.67
CA GLY A 39 -0.60 -6.63 -15.56
C GLY A 39 0.51 -5.58 -15.57
N THR A 40 1.52 -5.75 -16.42
CA THR A 40 2.59 -4.77 -16.67
C THR A 40 2.19 -3.70 -17.69
N LEU A 41 1.06 -3.88 -18.39
CA LEU A 41 0.58 -2.99 -19.45
C LEU A 41 -0.50 -2.02 -18.93
N PRO A 42 -0.71 -0.89 -19.63
CA PRO A 42 -1.79 0.03 -19.33
C PRO A 42 -3.15 -0.68 -19.24
N ASN A 43 -3.93 -0.30 -18.23
CA ASN A 43 -5.27 -0.82 -17.93
C ASN A 43 -5.35 -2.35 -17.76
N GLN A 44 -4.20 -3.04 -17.61
CA GLN A 44 -4.10 -4.50 -17.61
C GLN A 44 -4.64 -5.13 -18.90
N THR A 45 -4.42 -4.47 -20.04
CA THR A 45 -4.87 -4.94 -21.35
C THR A 45 -3.76 -4.92 -22.38
N PHE A 46 -3.76 -5.93 -23.24
CA PHE A 46 -3.01 -5.93 -24.50
C PHE A 46 -3.61 -4.92 -25.49
N PRO A 47 -2.85 -4.52 -26.54
CA PRO A 47 -3.34 -3.62 -27.58
C PRO A 47 -4.61 -4.09 -28.31
N ASP A 48 -4.92 -5.38 -28.26
CA ASP A 48 -6.15 -5.97 -28.82
C ASP A 48 -7.33 -6.00 -27.83
N HIS A 49 -7.20 -5.31 -26.69
CA HIS A 49 -8.17 -5.25 -25.59
C HIS A 49 -8.41 -6.58 -24.86
N THR A 50 -7.51 -7.55 -25.01
CA THR A 50 -7.52 -8.75 -24.16
C THR A 50 -6.75 -8.53 -22.86
N PRO A 51 -7.11 -9.19 -21.75
CA PRO A 51 -8.30 -10.01 -21.58
C PRO A 51 -9.57 -9.16 -21.50
N HIS A 52 -10.62 -9.60 -22.18
CA HIS A 52 -11.89 -8.88 -22.22
C HIS A 52 -12.45 -8.57 -20.83
N LEU A 53 -12.24 -9.45 -19.85
CA LEU A 53 -12.70 -9.27 -18.47
C LEU A 53 -11.98 -8.15 -17.70
N ALA A 54 -10.89 -7.57 -18.23
CA ALA A 54 -10.32 -6.33 -17.71
C ALA A 54 -11.04 -5.07 -18.25
N THR A 55 -11.91 -5.22 -19.24
CA THR A 55 -12.66 -4.13 -19.89
C THR A 55 -14.13 -4.09 -19.49
N VAL A 56 -14.57 -5.03 -18.66
CA VAL A 56 -15.96 -5.18 -18.20
C VAL A 56 -16.01 -5.56 -16.74
N ASP A 57 -17.16 -5.31 -16.11
CA ASP A 57 -17.47 -5.63 -14.72
C ASP A 57 -16.51 -5.07 -13.65
N GLY A 58 -15.62 -4.15 -14.02
CA GLY A 58 -14.80 -3.39 -13.08
C GLY A 58 -15.60 -2.26 -12.45
N ASP A 59 -15.04 -1.06 -12.46
CA ASP A 59 -15.63 0.10 -11.81
C ASP A 59 -16.80 0.68 -12.63
N LYS A 60 -18.01 0.62 -12.06
CA LYS A 60 -19.25 1.11 -12.68
C LYS A 60 -19.23 2.60 -13.01
N ASP A 61 -18.49 3.39 -12.24
CA ASP A 61 -18.43 4.85 -12.38
C ASP A 61 -17.41 5.26 -13.45
N HIS A 62 -16.61 4.30 -13.94
CA HIS A 62 -15.57 4.46 -14.94
C HIS A 62 -15.77 3.52 -16.15
N GLY A 63 -17.02 3.32 -16.57
CA GLY A 63 -17.34 2.56 -17.77
C GLY A 63 -17.07 1.06 -17.66
N TYR A 64 -17.04 0.52 -16.43
CA TYR A 64 -16.82 -0.89 -16.11
C TYR A 64 -15.43 -1.43 -16.45
N VAL A 65 -14.45 -0.57 -16.72
CA VAL A 65 -13.06 -0.98 -16.88
C VAL A 65 -12.44 -1.35 -15.53
N LEU A 66 -11.45 -2.25 -15.56
CA LEU A 66 -10.81 -2.71 -14.34
C LEU A 66 -9.79 -1.71 -13.80
N SER A 67 -9.02 -1.07 -14.68
CA SER A 67 -7.85 -0.28 -14.29
C SER A 67 -7.65 0.93 -15.20
N TYR A 68 -7.19 2.03 -14.61
CA TYR A 68 -6.66 3.24 -15.26
C TYR A 68 -5.14 3.37 -15.09
N LEU A 69 -4.49 2.36 -14.51
CA LEU A 69 -3.04 2.36 -14.32
C LEU A 69 -2.32 2.38 -15.66
N GLN A 70 -1.24 3.14 -15.75
CA GLN A 70 -0.40 3.25 -16.95
C GLN A 70 0.47 2.01 -17.22
N GLY A 71 0.38 0.98 -16.37
CA GLY A 71 1.26 -0.18 -16.39
C GLY A 71 2.52 0.01 -15.55
N GLN A 72 3.29 -1.07 -15.39
CA GLN A 72 4.46 -1.09 -14.52
C GLN A 72 5.70 -0.60 -15.30
N ARG A 73 6.18 0.61 -14.99
CA ARG A 73 7.36 1.23 -15.63
C ARG A 73 8.62 0.36 -15.54
N LEU A 74 8.87 -0.21 -14.37
CA LEU A 74 10.05 -1.03 -14.07
C LEU A 74 9.62 -2.50 -13.91
N SER A 75 9.12 -3.09 -14.99
CA SER A 75 8.56 -4.44 -14.96
C SER A 75 9.58 -5.52 -15.36
N ALA A 76 9.25 -6.77 -15.03
CA ALA A 76 10.00 -7.93 -15.52
C ALA A 76 9.94 -8.09 -17.05
N CYS A 77 8.98 -7.45 -17.72
CA CYS A 77 8.85 -7.42 -19.17
C CYS A 77 9.78 -6.42 -19.87
N THR A 78 10.54 -5.62 -19.12
CA THR A 78 11.43 -4.60 -19.69
C THR A 78 12.38 -5.21 -20.73
N CYS A 79 12.53 -4.54 -21.88
CA CYS A 79 13.39 -4.99 -22.96
C CYS A 79 14.87 -4.97 -22.56
N PRO A 80 15.70 -5.91 -23.05
CA PRO A 80 17.15 -5.85 -22.86
C PRO A 80 17.75 -4.53 -23.36
N GLY A 81 18.63 -3.92 -22.54
CA GLY A 81 19.30 -2.65 -22.86
C GLY A 81 18.52 -1.39 -22.46
N GLU A 82 17.27 -1.52 -22.00
CA GLU A 82 16.53 -0.41 -21.41
C GLU A 82 17.01 -0.11 -19.97
N SER A 83 16.70 1.08 -19.48
CA SER A 83 17.06 1.50 -18.12
C SER A 83 16.22 0.77 -17.07
N HIS A 84 16.85 -0.07 -16.25
CA HIS A 84 16.17 -0.87 -15.25
C HIS A 84 17.11 -1.20 -14.06
N PRO A 85 16.69 -1.01 -12.80
CA PRO A 85 17.53 -1.32 -11.63
C PRO A 85 17.61 -2.81 -11.30
N GLY A 86 16.61 -3.58 -11.76
CA GLY A 86 16.51 -5.03 -11.59
C GLY A 86 17.75 -5.81 -12.01
N PRO A 87 18.24 -6.78 -11.21
CA PRO A 87 19.13 -7.80 -11.73
C PRO A 87 18.42 -8.61 -12.82
N ILE A 88 19.19 -9.12 -13.77
CA ILE A 88 18.69 -9.96 -14.85
C ILE A 88 18.74 -11.42 -14.41
N ARG A 89 17.61 -12.12 -14.54
CA ARG A 89 17.49 -13.56 -14.28
C ARG A 89 18.20 -14.38 -15.36
N SER A 90 18.38 -15.67 -15.08
CA SER A 90 18.97 -16.62 -16.03
C SER A 90 18.19 -16.76 -17.34
N ASP A 91 16.89 -16.45 -17.35
CA ASP A 91 16.03 -16.46 -18.53
C ASP A 91 16.04 -15.13 -19.32
N GLY A 92 16.84 -14.15 -18.88
CA GLY A 92 16.94 -12.83 -19.52
C GLY A 92 15.81 -11.85 -19.18
N THR A 93 14.94 -12.18 -18.22
CA THR A 93 13.97 -11.22 -17.66
C THR A 93 14.58 -10.42 -16.52
N PHE A 94 14.11 -9.18 -16.33
CA PHE A 94 14.50 -8.39 -15.17
C PHE A 94 13.72 -8.83 -13.93
N VAL A 95 14.33 -8.76 -12.74
CA VAL A 95 13.58 -8.68 -11.48
C VAL A 95 12.87 -7.32 -11.47
N GLY A 96 11.55 -7.32 -11.58
CA GLY A 96 10.70 -6.14 -11.59
C GLY A 96 10.79 -5.35 -10.28
N ARG A 97 10.24 -4.13 -10.29
CA ARG A 97 10.17 -3.25 -9.13
C ARG A 97 8.73 -2.93 -8.78
N ALA A 98 8.47 -3.04 -7.49
CA ALA A 98 7.19 -2.89 -6.85
C ALA A 98 7.13 -1.54 -6.11
N ALA A 99 5.97 -0.91 -6.05
CA ALA A 99 5.69 0.26 -5.22
C ALA A 99 4.67 -0.09 -4.12
N PRO A 100 4.89 -1.15 -3.31
CA PRO A 100 3.85 -1.70 -2.44
C PRO A 100 3.37 -0.71 -1.39
N GLU A 101 2.12 -0.83 -0.94
CA GLU A 101 1.53 0.00 0.13
C GLU A 101 0.80 -0.85 1.18
N ILE A 102 1.28 -0.81 2.43
CA ILE A 102 0.62 -1.41 3.60
C ILE A 102 0.20 -0.30 4.54
N ASP A 103 -1.11 -0.21 4.77
CA ASP A 103 -1.74 0.70 5.69
C ASP A 103 -1.70 0.08 7.10
N VAL A 104 -0.93 0.65 8.01
CA VAL A 104 -0.99 0.35 9.45
C VAL A 104 -2.40 0.64 9.95
N PHE A 105 -2.94 1.79 9.57
CA PHE A 105 -4.35 2.15 9.70
C PHE A 105 -4.70 3.39 8.86
N GLU A 106 -5.96 3.46 8.43
CA GLU A 106 -6.68 4.66 8.00
C GLU A 106 -7.93 4.82 8.86
N ALA A 107 -8.13 5.98 9.48
CA ALA A 107 -9.24 6.19 10.39
C ALA A 107 -10.54 6.51 9.64
N ILE A 108 -11.63 5.84 10.01
CA ILE A 108 -12.99 6.11 9.51
C ILE A 108 -13.97 6.21 10.68
N VAL A 109 -15.12 6.82 10.44
CA VAL A 109 -16.22 6.86 11.41
C VAL A 109 -17.44 6.19 10.79
N ASN A 110 -18.03 5.24 11.53
CA ASN A 110 -19.28 4.59 11.16
C ASN A 110 -20.20 4.53 12.38
N ASP A 111 -21.47 4.93 12.23
CA ASP A 111 -22.46 5.01 13.31
C ASP A 111 -21.95 5.71 14.59
N HIS A 112 -21.21 6.82 14.42
CA HIS A 112 -20.58 7.57 15.52
C HIS A 112 -19.59 6.72 16.36
N VAL A 113 -18.99 5.71 15.75
CA VAL A 113 -17.92 4.89 16.33
C VAL A 113 -16.69 5.00 15.43
N GLY A 114 -15.53 5.21 16.04
CA GLY A 114 -14.26 5.21 15.32
C GLY A 114 -13.85 3.79 14.93
N TYR A 115 -13.44 3.63 13.67
CA TYR A 115 -12.81 2.42 13.15
C TYR A 115 -11.48 2.77 12.48
N VAL A 116 -10.65 1.74 12.32
CA VAL A 116 -9.49 1.76 11.45
C VAL A 116 -9.67 0.75 10.33
N SER A 117 -9.44 1.19 9.09
CA SER A 117 -9.14 0.33 7.95
C SER A 117 -7.67 -0.03 8.00
N GLN A 118 -7.37 -1.31 8.03
CA GLN A 118 -6.00 -1.82 7.98
C GLN A 118 -5.89 -2.64 6.71
N SER A 119 -5.00 -2.27 5.80
CA SER A 119 -5.06 -2.75 4.42
C SER A 119 -3.70 -2.95 3.76
N GLY A 120 -3.72 -3.81 2.75
CA GLY A 120 -2.73 -3.81 1.68
C GLY A 120 -3.42 -3.33 0.41
N GLN A 121 -2.81 -2.40 -0.30
CA GLN A 121 -3.28 -1.94 -1.60
C GLN A 121 -2.45 -2.61 -2.69
N TRP A 122 -3.06 -3.02 -3.79
CA TRP A 122 -2.47 -3.95 -4.75
C TRP A 122 -2.71 -3.51 -6.17
N ALA A 123 -1.69 -3.72 -7.00
CA ALA A 123 -1.76 -3.71 -8.44
C ALA A 123 -0.81 -4.80 -9.01
N PRO A 124 -1.17 -5.39 -10.16
CA PRO A 124 -2.45 -5.25 -10.87
C PRO A 124 -3.59 -5.99 -10.14
N PHE A 125 -4.81 -5.69 -10.56
CA PHE A 125 -6.05 -6.06 -9.91
C PHE A 125 -6.61 -7.39 -10.42
N ASN A 126 -7.19 -8.15 -9.49
CA ASN A 126 -8.07 -9.27 -9.75
C ASN A 126 -9.32 -8.83 -10.50
N TYR A 127 -9.93 -9.78 -11.21
CA TYR A 127 -11.26 -9.58 -11.78
C TYR A 127 -12.25 -9.15 -10.68
N LYS A 128 -12.95 -8.04 -10.90
CA LYS A 128 -13.88 -7.41 -9.93
C LYS A 128 -13.23 -6.99 -8.60
N TYR A 129 -11.91 -6.85 -8.56
CA TYR A 129 -11.15 -6.57 -7.32
C TYR A 129 -11.27 -7.69 -6.26
N VAL A 130 -11.76 -8.88 -6.64
CA VAL A 130 -12.00 -9.98 -5.70
C VAL A 130 -10.79 -10.89 -5.64
N TRP A 131 -10.07 -10.84 -4.51
CA TRP A 131 -8.98 -11.76 -4.22
C TRP A 131 -9.49 -13.04 -3.54
N LYS A 132 -8.66 -14.09 -3.53
CA LYS A 132 -9.01 -15.37 -2.90
C LYS A 132 -8.87 -15.23 -1.39
N ASN A 133 -9.95 -14.90 -0.71
CA ASN A 133 -9.92 -14.82 0.74
C ASN A 133 -9.65 -16.21 1.35
N THR A 134 -8.53 -16.32 2.07
CA THR A 134 -8.13 -17.55 2.79
C THR A 134 -8.08 -17.34 4.30
N THR A 135 -8.79 -16.34 4.83
CA THR A 135 -8.84 -16.03 6.27
C THR A 135 -10.11 -16.59 6.91
N GLU A 136 -10.08 -16.81 8.22
CA GLU A 136 -11.17 -17.50 8.92
C GLU A 136 -12.12 -16.56 9.72
N GLU A 137 -11.72 -15.34 10.13
CA GLU A 137 -12.40 -14.65 11.27
C GLU A 137 -12.35 -13.09 11.27
N THR A 138 -12.73 -12.37 10.20
CA THR A 138 -12.72 -10.88 10.23
C THR A 138 -13.90 -10.22 9.50
N GLU A 139 -14.42 -9.12 10.05
CA GLU A 139 -15.29 -8.17 9.33
C GLU A 139 -14.46 -7.42 8.28
N PHE A 140 -14.64 -7.80 7.02
CA PHE A 140 -13.97 -7.15 5.90
C PHE A 140 -14.59 -5.79 5.59
N ASN A 141 -13.74 -4.87 5.17
CA ASN A 141 -14.21 -3.63 4.56
C ASN A 141 -14.98 -3.97 3.27
N THR A 142 -16.14 -3.35 3.08
CA THR A 142 -16.91 -3.50 1.84
C THR A 142 -16.24 -2.81 0.65
N TYR A 143 -15.36 -1.85 0.91
CA TYR A 143 -14.51 -1.27 -0.13
C TYR A 143 -13.36 -2.22 -0.46
N ILE A 144 -13.33 -2.67 -1.71
CA ILE A 144 -12.34 -3.64 -2.22
C ILE A 144 -11.45 -3.05 -3.33
N GLY A 145 -11.65 -1.79 -3.70
CA GLY A 145 -10.89 -1.11 -4.75
C GLY A 145 -11.73 -0.30 -5.73
N GLY A 146 -11.06 0.20 -6.77
CA GLY A 146 -11.59 0.94 -7.92
C GLY A 146 -10.54 0.99 -9.05
N VAL A 147 -10.75 1.81 -10.08
CA VAL A 147 -9.85 1.84 -11.26
C VAL A 147 -8.39 2.17 -10.96
N PHE A 148 -8.10 2.72 -9.79
CA PHE A 148 -6.78 3.12 -9.35
C PHE A 148 -6.12 2.09 -8.43
N GLN A 149 -6.89 1.35 -7.63
CA GLN A 149 -6.30 0.42 -6.66
C GLN A 149 -7.22 -0.77 -6.38
N GLN A 150 -6.64 -1.92 -6.01
CA GLN A 150 -7.36 -3.00 -5.33
C GLN A 150 -6.94 -3.05 -3.87
N CYS A 151 -7.87 -3.30 -2.95
CA CYS A 151 -7.56 -3.37 -1.52
C CYS A 151 -7.90 -4.74 -0.93
N SER A 152 -7.00 -5.25 -0.08
CA SER A 152 -7.36 -6.23 0.95
C SER A 152 -7.43 -5.49 2.28
N SER A 153 -8.63 -5.33 2.83
CA SER A 153 -8.86 -4.46 3.98
C SER A 153 -9.73 -5.12 5.05
N GLY A 154 -9.26 -5.07 6.29
CA GLY A 154 -10.03 -5.42 7.48
C GLY A 154 -10.42 -4.16 8.25
N LEU A 155 -11.64 -4.13 8.78
CA LEU A 155 -12.10 -3.06 9.67
C LEU A 155 -11.98 -3.51 11.12
N SER A 156 -11.44 -2.64 11.96
CA SER A 156 -11.40 -2.86 13.40
C SER A 156 -11.87 -1.63 14.15
N LYS A 157 -12.68 -1.82 15.19
CA LYS A 157 -13.10 -0.73 16.07
C LYS A 157 -11.86 -0.17 16.76
N THR A 158 -11.71 1.15 16.79
CA THR A 158 -10.63 1.76 17.57
C THR A 158 -10.85 1.51 19.05
N ASN A 159 -9.79 1.67 19.86
CA ASN A 159 -9.93 1.56 21.31
C ASN A 159 -10.93 2.63 21.80
N GLN A 160 -12.14 2.17 22.15
CA GLN A 160 -13.23 3.03 22.58
C GLN A 160 -13.10 3.46 24.04
N VAL A 161 -12.14 2.93 24.81
CA VAL A 161 -12.07 3.14 26.26
C VAL A 161 -10.64 3.43 26.69
N CYS A 162 -10.44 4.58 27.34
CA CYS A 162 -9.23 4.87 28.13
C CYS A 162 -9.09 3.85 29.26
N THR A 163 -8.42 2.72 29.02
CA THR A 163 -7.94 1.89 30.13
C THR A 163 -6.60 2.45 30.58
N LEU A 164 -6.61 3.63 31.19
CA LEU A 164 -5.50 4.00 32.06
C LEU A 164 -5.46 2.90 33.12
N SER A 165 -4.46 2.01 33.05
CA SER A 165 -4.11 1.15 34.17
C SER A 165 -3.52 2.03 35.27
N PHE A 166 -4.36 2.88 35.86
CA PHE A 166 -4.11 3.43 37.17
C PHE A 166 -4.31 2.25 38.11
N TYR A 167 -3.22 1.70 38.67
CA TYR A 167 -3.31 0.84 39.84
C TYR A 167 -3.71 1.76 41.00
N PRO A 168 -4.98 1.79 41.46
CA PRO A 168 -5.21 2.40 42.76
C PRO A 168 -4.60 1.43 43.78
N SER A 169 -4.05 1.94 44.86
CA SER A 169 -3.46 1.20 45.97
C SER A 169 -4.45 0.29 46.75
N SER A 170 -5.55 -0.12 46.14
CA SER A 170 -6.56 -1.02 46.68
C SER A 170 -7.31 -1.69 45.53
N ASN A 171 -7.25 -3.04 45.48
CA ASN A 171 -7.94 -4.03 44.62
C ASN A 171 -9.29 -3.66 43.96
N SER A 172 -9.35 -2.58 43.18
CA SER A 172 -10.56 -2.14 42.50
C SER A 172 -10.19 -1.53 41.15
N LYS A 173 -10.40 -2.30 40.08
CA LYS A 173 -10.17 -1.89 38.70
C LYS A 173 -11.42 -1.15 38.21
N TYR A 174 -11.54 0.15 38.52
CA TYR A 174 -12.58 0.98 37.93
C TYR A 174 -12.08 1.52 36.58
N ALA A 175 -12.64 1.01 35.49
CA ALA A 175 -12.50 1.62 34.17
C ALA A 175 -13.56 2.72 34.06
N MET A 176 -13.17 4.00 34.07
CA MET A 176 -14.06 5.06 33.58
C MET A 176 -13.89 5.13 32.07
N GLY A 177 -14.73 4.41 31.34
CA GLY A 177 -14.74 4.45 29.88
C GLY A 177 -15.60 5.59 29.38
N PHE A 178 -14.97 6.63 28.84
CA PHE A 178 -15.61 7.47 27.84
C PHE A 178 -15.53 6.72 26.50
N LEU A 179 -16.60 6.71 25.71
CA LEU A 179 -16.54 6.24 24.32
C LEU A 179 -15.52 7.10 23.56
N GLN A 180 -14.77 6.51 22.63
CA GLN A 180 -13.80 7.22 21.78
C GLN A 180 -12.64 7.92 22.52
N ALA A 181 -12.30 7.51 23.74
CA ALA A 181 -11.38 8.27 24.57
C ALA A 181 -9.92 8.41 24.05
N CYS A 182 -9.54 7.70 22.98
CA CYS A 182 -8.24 7.86 22.33
C CYS A 182 -8.23 8.90 21.20
N TYR A 183 -9.34 9.58 20.94
CA TYR A 183 -9.35 10.78 20.11
C TYR A 183 -8.92 12.00 20.92
N GLU A 184 -8.33 12.98 20.22
CA GLU A 184 -7.72 14.19 20.79
C GLU A 184 -8.66 14.94 21.76
N GLN A 185 -9.96 15.00 21.43
CA GLN A 185 -10.95 15.78 22.17
C GLN A 185 -11.64 15.03 23.31
N ASP A 186 -11.62 13.69 23.28
CA ASP A 186 -12.45 12.84 24.14
C ASP A 186 -11.66 12.11 25.24
N GLY A 187 -10.33 12.30 25.29
CA GLY A 187 -9.49 11.79 26.37
C GLY A 187 -8.00 11.76 26.04
N GLY A 188 -7.63 11.74 24.76
CA GLY A 188 -6.24 11.78 24.32
C GLY A 188 -5.41 10.55 24.73
N CYS A 189 -6.02 9.38 24.95
CA CYS A 189 -5.22 8.16 25.12
C CYS A 189 -4.48 7.76 23.84
N PHE A 190 -3.39 7.01 24.04
CA PHE A 190 -2.66 6.36 22.97
C PHE A 190 -3.15 4.92 22.81
N ALA A 191 -3.32 4.49 21.56
CA ALA A 191 -3.54 3.11 21.19
C ALA A 191 -2.36 2.64 20.32
N VAL A 192 -2.04 1.35 20.39
CA VAL A 192 -0.93 0.76 19.65
C VAL A 192 -1.46 0.06 18.40
N TYR A 193 -1.09 0.58 17.23
CA TYR A 193 -1.37 -0.03 15.94
C TYR A 193 -0.08 -0.54 15.31
N GLY A 194 -0.19 -1.58 14.50
CA GLY A 194 0.98 -2.13 13.83
C GLY A 194 0.62 -3.18 12.79
N PHE A 195 1.66 -3.68 12.14
CA PHE A 195 1.59 -4.92 11.40
C PHE A 195 2.93 -5.66 11.45
N GLU A 196 2.87 -6.96 11.23
CA GLU A 196 4.00 -7.83 10.98
C GLU A 196 3.80 -8.46 9.59
N TYR A 197 4.86 -8.57 8.79
CA TYR A 197 4.75 -9.25 7.51
C TYR A 197 5.96 -10.14 7.23
N ARG A 198 5.69 -11.20 6.47
CA ARG A 198 6.71 -12.07 5.86
C ARG A 198 6.67 -11.88 4.34
N PRO A 199 7.75 -11.40 3.71
CA PRO A 199 7.85 -11.26 2.26
C PRO A 199 7.59 -12.53 1.45
N GLY A 200 7.22 -12.37 0.17
CA GLY A 200 7.18 -13.43 -0.83
C GLY A 200 5.79 -14.04 -1.09
N ASN A 201 5.75 -15.01 -1.99
CA ASN A 201 4.51 -15.67 -2.44
C ASN A 201 3.82 -16.46 -1.32
N ASP A 202 4.60 -17.14 -0.48
CA ASP A 202 4.11 -17.84 0.70
C ASP A 202 4.08 -16.93 1.94
N GLY A 203 4.19 -15.61 1.73
CA GLY A 203 4.21 -14.59 2.76
C GLY A 203 2.88 -14.43 3.50
N TYR A 204 2.87 -13.50 4.45
CA TYR A 204 1.64 -13.02 5.09
C TYR A 204 1.81 -11.58 5.57
N ILE A 205 0.70 -10.91 5.84
CA ILE A 205 0.64 -9.64 6.57
C ILE A 205 -0.37 -9.83 7.71
N LEU A 206 0.05 -9.59 8.94
CA LEU A 206 -0.77 -9.61 10.15
C LEU A 206 -0.86 -8.20 10.69
N TRP A 207 -2.05 -7.62 10.70
CA TRP A 207 -2.30 -6.35 11.34
C TRP A 207 -2.66 -6.54 12.81
N THR A 208 -2.29 -5.56 13.62
CA THR A 208 -2.63 -5.48 15.03
C THR A 208 -3.37 -4.17 15.32
N ASN A 209 -4.35 -4.25 16.21
CA ASN A 209 -5.12 -3.13 16.71
C ASN A 209 -5.16 -3.20 18.23
N ASP A 210 -4.79 -2.11 18.89
CA ASP A 210 -4.66 -2.03 20.35
C ASP A 210 -3.76 -3.14 20.94
N ASN A 211 -2.63 -3.39 20.28
CA ASN A 211 -1.64 -4.41 20.64
C ASN A 211 -2.15 -5.88 20.57
N GLU A 212 -3.30 -6.13 19.95
CA GLU A 212 -3.86 -7.46 19.72
C GLU A 212 -3.97 -7.78 18.21
N PRO A 213 -3.84 -9.06 17.79
CA PRO A 213 -4.07 -9.46 16.41
C PRO A 213 -5.46 -9.04 15.92
N ALA A 214 -5.51 -8.26 14.83
CA ALA A 214 -6.75 -7.81 14.23
C ALA A 214 -7.19 -8.76 13.11
N TRP A 215 -6.36 -8.89 12.07
CA TRP A 215 -6.61 -9.78 10.95
C TRP A 215 -5.32 -10.10 10.20
N LYS A 216 -5.34 -11.18 9.44
CA LYS A 216 -4.16 -11.68 8.71
C LYS A 216 -4.52 -12.00 7.27
N MET A 217 -3.72 -11.52 6.34
CA MET A 217 -3.74 -11.93 4.93
C MET A 217 -2.58 -12.88 4.64
N TYR A 218 -2.84 -13.95 3.90
CA TYR A 218 -1.79 -14.80 3.33
C TYR A 218 -1.51 -14.43 1.88
N GLY A 219 -0.24 -14.49 1.46
CA GLY A 219 0.19 -14.18 0.08
C GLY A 219 -0.48 -15.07 -0.98
N ALA A 220 -0.92 -16.28 -0.59
CA ALA A 220 -1.72 -17.17 -1.44
C ALA A 220 -3.07 -16.57 -1.85
N GLY A 221 -3.63 -15.66 -1.04
CA GLY A 221 -4.85 -14.96 -1.38
C GLY A 221 -4.70 -14.02 -2.58
N MET A 222 -3.49 -13.51 -2.79
CA MET A 222 -3.09 -12.78 -3.99
C MET A 222 -2.49 -13.67 -5.08
N GLY A 223 -2.90 -14.94 -5.15
CA GLY A 223 -2.50 -15.87 -6.20
C GLY A 223 -2.92 -15.44 -7.62
N PRO A 224 -2.49 -16.17 -8.65
CA PRO A 224 -2.80 -15.85 -10.05
C PRO A 224 -4.30 -15.77 -10.33
N ASP A 225 -4.66 -14.94 -11.31
CA ASP A 225 -6.03 -14.75 -11.77
C ASP A 225 -6.11 -14.86 -13.29
N ASP A 226 -6.55 -16.02 -13.75
CA ASP A 226 -6.65 -16.36 -15.17
C ASP A 226 -7.75 -15.59 -15.91
N ASN A 227 -8.72 -15.00 -15.20
CA ASN A 227 -9.77 -14.18 -15.83
C ASN A 227 -9.16 -12.94 -16.49
N VAL A 228 -8.18 -12.36 -15.80
CA VAL A 228 -7.48 -11.13 -16.20
C VAL A 228 -5.99 -11.36 -16.50
N LYS A 229 -5.58 -12.62 -16.65
CA LYS A 229 -4.25 -13.05 -17.13
C LYS A 229 -3.07 -12.48 -16.34
N ILE A 230 -3.23 -12.33 -15.03
CA ILE A 230 -2.17 -11.86 -14.14
C ILE A 230 -1.63 -12.98 -13.25
N GLY A 231 -0.33 -12.98 -12.98
CA GLY A 231 0.31 -13.85 -11.99
C GLY A 231 0.04 -13.42 -10.53
N GLN A 232 0.65 -14.16 -9.60
CA GLN A 232 0.61 -13.86 -8.17
C GLN A 232 1.24 -12.50 -7.85
N ARG A 233 0.71 -11.80 -6.84
CA ARG A 233 1.36 -10.65 -6.22
C ARG A 233 2.01 -11.11 -4.90
N PRO A 234 3.34 -11.25 -4.80
CA PRO A 234 4.01 -11.57 -3.54
C PRO A 234 3.81 -10.47 -2.49
N VAL A 235 3.82 -10.82 -1.20
CA VAL A 235 3.98 -9.85 -0.09
C VAL A 235 5.34 -9.13 -0.24
N PRO A 236 5.51 -7.83 0.11
CA PRO A 236 6.60 -7.00 -0.38
C PRO A 236 7.96 -7.58 -0.03
N GLN A 237 8.87 -7.54 -1.01
CA GLN A 237 10.24 -8.04 -0.84
C GLN A 237 11.27 -6.90 -0.82
N GLU A 238 10.90 -5.73 -1.36
CA GLU A 238 11.73 -4.54 -1.38
C GLU A 238 11.68 -3.82 -0.02
N PRO A 239 12.77 -3.14 0.38
CA PRO A 239 12.73 -2.19 1.48
C PRO A 239 11.66 -1.13 1.23
N MET A 240 10.86 -0.84 2.25
CA MET A 240 9.82 0.20 2.24
C MET A 240 10.19 1.30 3.23
N TYR A 241 9.58 2.48 3.08
CA TYR A 241 9.69 3.58 4.04
C TYR A 241 8.33 3.88 4.67
N MET A 242 8.34 4.43 5.88
CA MET A 242 7.12 4.74 6.63
C MET A 242 6.72 6.20 6.40
N ILE A 243 5.44 6.42 6.12
CA ILE A 243 4.81 7.74 6.11
C ILE A 243 3.80 7.78 7.25
N ILE A 244 3.85 8.85 8.03
CA ILE A 244 2.84 9.17 9.03
C ILE A 244 2.41 10.61 8.76
N ASN A 245 1.11 10.82 8.61
CA ASN A 245 0.55 12.09 8.16
C ASN A 245 -0.86 12.28 8.78
N LEU A 246 -1.45 13.46 8.60
CA LEU A 246 -2.81 13.77 9.03
C LEU A 246 -3.50 14.54 7.90
N GLY A 247 -4.70 14.12 7.52
CA GLY A 247 -5.47 14.62 6.39
C GLY A 247 -6.92 14.19 6.53
N ILE A 248 -7.79 14.82 5.77
CA ILE A 248 -9.24 14.55 5.76
C ILE A 248 -9.69 14.38 4.32
N SER A 249 -10.54 13.39 4.06
CA SER A 249 -11.02 13.09 2.71
C SER A 249 -12.48 12.65 2.75
N PRO A 250 -13.33 13.15 1.84
CA PRO A 250 -14.73 12.72 1.74
C PRO A 250 -14.86 11.26 1.26
N GLN A 251 -13.77 10.64 0.78
CA GLN A 251 -13.77 9.24 0.33
C GLN A 251 -13.88 8.25 1.50
N PHE A 252 -13.55 8.66 2.72
CA PHE A 252 -13.47 7.81 3.92
C PHE A 252 -14.65 8.01 4.88
N GLY A 253 -15.62 8.85 4.49
CA GLY A 253 -16.80 9.19 5.28
C GLY A 253 -17.29 10.60 4.98
N GLY A 254 -18.53 10.89 5.38
CA GLY A 254 -19.05 12.26 5.32
C GLY A 254 -18.27 13.18 6.27
N VAL A 255 -17.88 14.36 5.78
CA VAL A 255 -17.13 15.34 6.57
C VAL A 255 -18.08 16.38 7.16
N ASP A 256 -18.20 16.40 8.48
CA ASP A 256 -19.00 17.38 9.22
C ASP A 256 -18.18 18.63 9.54
N PHE A 257 -18.03 19.53 8.57
CA PHE A 257 -17.27 20.76 8.74
C PHE A 257 -17.88 21.73 9.77
N GLU A 258 -19.15 21.58 10.15
CA GLU A 258 -19.80 22.46 11.13
C GLU A 258 -19.34 22.14 12.56
N HIS A 259 -19.11 20.85 12.84
CA HIS A 259 -18.73 20.38 14.18
C HIS A 259 -17.24 20.05 14.32
N LEU A 260 -16.48 19.98 13.22
CA LEU A 260 -15.04 19.80 13.27
C LEU A 260 -14.33 21.03 13.87
N THR A 261 -13.44 20.78 14.83
CA THR A 261 -12.58 21.82 15.41
C THR A 261 -11.22 21.79 14.75
N PHE A 262 -10.72 22.96 14.34
CA PHE A 262 -9.37 23.12 13.79
C PHE A 262 -8.54 24.13 14.60
N PRO A 263 -7.21 23.96 14.68
CA PRO A 263 -6.42 22.86 14.11
C PRO A 263 -6.64 21.54 14.85
N ALA A 264 -6.60 20.42 14.12
CA ALA A 264 -6.60 19.07 14.68
C ALA A 264 -5.17 18.52 14.73
N THR A 265 -4.87 17.68 15.70
CA THR A 265 -3.53 17.09 15.87
C THR A 265 -3.57 15.56 15.93
N MET A 266 -2.50 14.94 15.42
CA MET A 266 -2.23 13.52 15.60
C MET A 266 -0.94 13.39 16.38
N LEU A 267 -1.04 12.85 17.59
CA LEU A 267 0.09 12.66 18.49
C LEU A 267 0.68 11.27 18.31
N VAL A 268 2.00 11.20 18.20
CA VAL A 268 2.76 9.94 18.10
C VAL A 268 3.75 9.91 19.26
N ASP A 269 3.52 9.03 20.23
CA ASP A 269 4.42 8.85 21.38
C ASP A 269 5.71 8.13 20.97
N TRP A 270 5.58 7.06 20.17
CA TRP A 270 6.72 6.30 19.67
C TRP A 270 6.41 5.58 18.36
N VAL A 271 7.48 5.28 17.63
CA VAL A 271 7.50 4.36 16.48
C VAL A 271 8.55 3.30 16.76
N ARG A 272 8.24 2.04 16.47
CA ARG A 272 9.18 0.92 16.56
C ARG A 272 9.19 0.15 15.26
N VAL A 273 10.39 -0.07 14.73
CA VAL A 273 10.62 -0.88 13.53
C VAL A 273 11.48 -2.07 13.92
N TYR A 274 11.02 -3.26 13.56
CA TYR A 274 11.69 -4.51 13.88
C TYR A 274 12.10 -5.21 12.59
N GLN A 275 13.25 -5.85 12.61
CA GLN A 275 13.67 -6.81 11.58
C GLN A 275 14.06 -8.11 12.25
N HIS A 276 13.79 -9.23 11.58
CA HIS A 276 14.23 -10.53 12.08
C HIS A 276 15.76 -10.57 12.14
N LYS A 277 16.31 -11.09 13.24
CA LYS A 277 17.76 -11.06 13.55
C LYS A 277 18.68 -11.59 12.43
N ASP A 278 18.17 -12.51 11.61
CA ASP A 278 18.90 -13.18 10.52
C ASP A 278 18.48 -12.67 9.13
N HIS A 279 17.52 -11.74 9.04
CA HIS A 279 16.97 -11.22 7.79
C HIS A 279 16.89 -9.69 7.83
N HIS A 280 18.06 -9.04 7.87
CA HIS A 280 18.16 -7.59 7.76
C HIS A 280 18.22 -7.17 6.29
N ASN A 281 17.31 -6.28 5.90
CA ASN A 281 17.29 -5.68 4.57
C ASN A 281 17.00 -4.18 4.73
N ILE A 282 18.05 -3.34 4.70
CA ILE A 282 17.96 -1.90 5.00
C ILE A 282 18.68 -1.11 3.91
N GLY A 283 18.11 0.02 3.53
CA GLY A 283 18.68 0.96 2.59
C GLY A 283 18.13 0.79 1.17
N CYS A 284 18.68 1.56 0.24
CA CYS A 284 18.24 1.64 -1.15
C CYS A 284 19.13 0.84 -2.12
N ASP A 285 19.94 -0.10 -1.62
CA ASP A 285 20.83 -0.91 -2.47
C ASP A 285 21.02 -2.36 -2.00
N PRO A 286 19.94 -3.08 -1.65
CA PRO A 286 20.08 -4.48 -1.26
C PRO A 286 20.52 -5.36 -2.43
N PRO A 287 21.25 -6.48 -2.20
CA PRO A 287 21.80 -7.31 -3.27
C PRO A 287 20.75 -7.86 -4.25
N ASP A 288 19.56 -8.19 -3.76
CA ASP A 288 18.46 -8.74 -4.58
C ASP A 288 17.65 -7.64 -5.28
N PHE A 289 17.69 -6.41 -4.77
CA PHE A 289 17.00 -5.23 -5.33
C PHE A 289 17.91 -3.99 -5.41
N PRO A 290 19.08 -4.08 -6.09
CA PRO A 290 20.01 -2.97 -6.24
C PRO A 290 19.29 -1.82 -6.94
N THR A 291 19.49 -0.61 -6.44
CA THR A 291 18.60 0.52 -6.75
C THR A 291 19.34 1.85 -6.68
N ARG A 292 20.44 1.94 -5.94
CA ARG A 292 21.20 3.19 -5.75
C ARG A 292 21.63 3.82 -7.05
N ASP A 293 22.15 3.05 -8.00
CA ASP A 293 22.66 3.60 -9.25
C ASP A 293 21.53 4.18 -10.12
N TYR A 294 20.35 3.54 -10.10
CA TYR A 294 19.17 4.04 -10.80
C TYR A 294 18.65 5.33 -10.15
N ILE A 295 18.53 5.36 -8.82
CA ILE A 295 18.15 6.59 -8.10
C ILE A 295 19.12 7.73 -8.41
N ASN A 296 20.44 7.47 -8.34
CA ASN A 296 21.45 8.48 -8.65
C ASN A 296 21.37 8.98 -10.09
N THR A 297 21.09 8.09 -11.05
CA THR A 297 20.93 8.45 -12.46
C THR A 297 19.73 9.40 -12.67
N TYR A 298 18.66 9.20 -11.89
CA TYR A 298 17.40 9.94 -12.01
C TYR A 298 17.10 10.78 -10.77
N ILE A 299 18.13 11.31 -10.10
CA ILE A 299 18.03 11.86 -8.74
C ILE A 299 17.00 12.98 -8.61
N GLU A 300 16.79 13.76 -9.67
CA GLU A 300 15.82 14.85 -9.68
C GLU A 300 14.39 14.34 -9.46
N ALA A 301 14.02 13.19 -10.04
CA ALA A 301 12.72 12.57 -9.80
C ALA A 301 12.50 12.23 -8.31
N TYR A 302 13.56 11.88 -7.58
CA TYR A 302 13.49 11.49 -6.16
C TYR A 302 13.76 12.65 -5.19
N THR A 303 13.96 13.86 -5.68
CA THR A 303 14.32 15.02 -4.83
C THR A 303 13.52 16.27 -5.15
N ASN A 304 12.84 16.31 -6.28
CA ASN A 304 12.01 17.42 -6.69
C ASN A 304 10.52 17.07 -6.55
N PRO A 305 9.82 17.64 -5.54
CA PRO A 305 8.42 17.33 -5.29
C PRO A 305 7.46 17.91 -6.34
N ASN A 306 7.94 18.69 -7.31
CA ASN A 306 7.12 19.19 -8.41
C ASN A 306 7.15 18.26 -9.63
N LEU A 307 7.99 17.23 -9.62
CA LEU A 307 8.06 16.24 -10.70
C LEU A 307 7.15 15.09 -10.35
N THR A 308 5.90 15.23 -10.79
CA THR A 308 4.84 14.32 -10.38
C THR A 308 4.70 13.12 -11.32
N THR A 309 4.90 13.37 -12.61
CA THR A 309 4.77 12.38 -13.68
C THR A 309 6.12 12.09 -14.35
N TRP A 310 6.37 10.83 -14.73
CA TRP A 310 7.66 10.43 -15.32
C TRP A 310 7.87 11.02 -16.72
N VAL A 311 6.80 11.06 -17.51
CA VAL A 311 6.84 11.53 -18.91
C VAL A 311 6.48 13.01 -18.98
N ASP A 312 5.42 13.45 -18.32
CA ASP A 312 4.89 14.80 -18.52
C ASP A 312 5.63 15.87 -17.72
N ASP A 313 6.12 15.60 -16.52
CA ASP A 313 6.85 16.57 -15.71
C ASP A 313 8.35 16.35 -15.85
N TYR A 314 8.80 15.11 -15.64
CA TYR A 314 10.23 14.78 -15.66
C TYR A 314 10.82 14.57 -17.06
N LYS A 315 9.97 14.50 -18.09
CA LYS A 315 10.38 14.41 -19.50
C LYS A 315 11.28 13.20 -19.82
N GLN A 316 11.10 12.09 -19.11
CA GLN A 316 11.82 10.84 -19.38
C GLN A 316 11.00 9.88 -20.25
N LYS A 317 11.67 8.87 -20.78
CA LYS A 317 11.03 7.79 -21.53
C LYS A 317 10.68 6.64 -20.60
N VAL A 318 9.53 6.02 -20.82
CA VAL A 318 9.18 4.74 -20.19
C VAL A 318 9.99 3.63 -20.88
N PRO A 319 10.65 2.73 -20.12
CA PRO A 319 11.31 1.55 -20.69
C PRO A 319 10.37 0.72 -21.56
N LYS A 320 10.88 0.22 -22.69
CA LYS A 320 10.09 -0.64 -23.58
C LYS A 320 9.67 -1.94 -22.89
N ASN A 321 8.49 -2.44 -23.25
CA ASN A 321 7.90 -3.66 -22.73
C ASN A 321 7.77 -4.72 -23.84
N ARG A 322 8.38 -5.90 -23.62
CA ARG A 322 8.42 -6.99 -24.62
C ARG A 322 7.06 -7.51 -25.09
N LEU A 323 6.01 -7.30 -24.30
CA LEU A 323 4.66 -7.71 -24.69
C LEU A 323 4.07 -6.86 -25.82
N VAL A 324 4.60 -5.65 -26.05
CA VAL A 324 4.05 -4.70 -27.04
C VAL A 324 5.10 -4.14 -28.00
N ASP A 325 6.36 -4.04 -27.58
CA ASP A 325 7.42 -3.37 -28.34
C ASP A 325 8.32 -4.30 -29.19
N GLN A 326 8.00 -5.61 -29.24
CA GLN A 326 8.69 -6.62 -30.05
C GLN A 326 10.22 -6.64 -29.82
N CYS A 327 10.58 -6.98 -28.59
CA CYS A 327 11.91 -7.33 -28.10
C CYS A 327 11.76 -8.63 -27.27
#